data_AF-A0A3P5WMM9-F1
#
_entry.id   AF-A0A3P5WMM9-F1
#
_cell.length_a   1.000
_cell.length_b   1.000
_cell.length_c   1.000
_cell.angle_alpha   90.00
_cell.angle_beta   90.00
_cell.angle_gamma   90.00
#
_symmetry.space_group_name_H-M   'P 1'
#
loop_
_entity.id
_entity.type
_entity.pdbx_description
1 polymer ?
#
loop_
_entity_poly.entity_id
_entity_poly.type
_entity_poly.pdbx_seq_one_letter_code
_entity_poly.pdbx_strand_id
1 'polypeptide(L)'
;MVAWIDAAGLSSGPLFRRITRHDTLGRNRLSAAGVAEILRRLLRDAGLPEDFASPQGLRSGFLPQAAQDRTPLLAAMKLSLHRSAQQAQKYYADVEIAENAATGLFEKR
;
A
#
# COMPACT_ATOMS: atom_id res chain seq x y z
N MET A 1 -13.92 -6.86 0.42
CA MET A 1 -14.22 -6.38 -0.96
C MET A 1 -15.63 -6.81 -1.39
N VAL A 2 -16.02 -8.08 -1.22
CA VAL A 2 -17.37 -8.59 -1.49
C VAL A 2 -18.46 -7.73 -0.84
N ALA A 3 -18.37 -7.48 0.48
CA ALA A 3 -19.32 -6.64 1.20
C ALA A 3 -19.53 -5.23 0.61
N TRP A 4 -18.50 -4.62 0.02
CA TRP A 4 -18.64 -3.33 -0.66
C TRP A 4 -19.37 -3.45 -1.99
N ILE A 5 -19.01 -4.45 -2.81
CA ILE A 5 -19.64 -4.69 -4.11
C ILE A 5 -21.14 -4.93 -3.92
N ASP A 6 -21.50 -5.74 -2.92
CA ASP A 6 -22.87 -6.06 -2.57
C ASP A 6 -23.63 -4.82 -2.08
N ALA A 7 -23.07 -4.10 -1.10
CA ALA A 7 -23.69 -2.88 -0.56
C ALA A 7 -23.83 -1.76 -1.61
N ALA A 8 -22.87 -1.66 -2.54
CA ALA A 8 -22.85 -0.66 -3.59
C ALA A 8 -23.67 -1.05 -4.84
N GLY A 9 -24.20 -2.28 -4.91
CA GLY A 9 -24.97 -2.78 -6.04
C GLY A 9 -24.20 -2.76 -7.36
N LEU A 10 -22.88 -2.99 -7.31
CA LEU A 10 -22.00 -2.80 -8.46
C LEU A 10 -21.96 -4.05 -9.34
N SER A 11 -22.59 -3.98 -10.52
CA SER A 11 -22.47 -5.00 -11.57
C SER A 11 -21.44 -4.65 -12.65
N SER A 12 -21.15 -3.35 -12.83
CA SER A 12 -20.18 -2.86 -13.82
C SER A 12 -19.70 -1.44 -13.48
N GLY A 13 -18.63 -1.01 -14.17
CA GLY A 13 -18.04 0.32 -14.02
C GLY A 13 -17.00 0.42 -12.89
N PRO A 14 -16.65 1.63 -12.43
CA PRO A 14 -15.60 1.81 -11.42
C PRO A 14 -15.96 1.18 -10.08
N LEU A 15 -15.03 0.42 -9.47
CA LEU A 15 -15.23 -0.23 -8.17
C LEU A 15 -15.33 0.78 -7.02
N PHE A 16 -14.45 1.79 -7.01
CA PHE A 16 -14.46 2.86 -6.02
C PHE A 16 -15.07 4.12 -6.63
N ARG A 17 -16.09 4.66 -5.96
CA ARG A 17 -16.84 5.86 -6.36
C ARG A 17 -17.03 6.76 -5.16
N ARG A 18 -17.22 8.06 -5.41
CA ARG A 18 -17.56 9.00 -4.35
C ARG A 18 -18.97 8.71 -3.83
N ILE A 19 -19.15 8.69 -2.52
CA ILE A 19 -20.46 8.76 -1.87
C ILE A 19 -20.83 10.24 -1.72
N THR A 20 -21.99 10.65 -2.23
CA THR A 20 -22.45 12.03 -2.11
C THR A 20 -22.98 12.31 -0.71
N ARG A 21 -23.19 13.59 -0.36
CA ARG A 21 -23.79 13.99 0.93
C ARG A 21 -25.21 13.43 1.17
N HIS A 22 -25.86 12.93 0.11
CA HIS A 22 -27.19 12.32 0.18
C HIS A 22 -27.12 10.79 0.27
N ASP A 23 -25.96 10.25 0.64
CA ASP A 23 -25.68 8.81 0.76
C ASP A 23 -25.92 8.01 -0.52
N THR A 24 -25.71 8.65 -1.67
CA THR A 24 -25.82 8.01 -2.99
C THR A 24 -24.46 7.86 -3.64
N LEU A 25 -24.28 6.81 -4.43
CA LEU A 25 -23.06 6.59 -5.20
C LEU A 25 -23.02 7.50 -6.43
N GLY A 26 -21.90 8.23 -6.58
CA GLY A 26 -21.58 8.94 -7.81
C GLY A 26 -21.34 7.98 -8.98
N ARG A 27 -21.42 8.49 -10.21
CA ARG A 27 -21.19 7.71 -11.44
C ARG A 27 -19.71 7.54 -11.80
N ASN A 28 -18.87 8.48 -11.38
CA ASN A 28 -17.47 8.55 -11.76
C ASN A 28 -16.58 7.75 -10.81
N ARG A 29 -15.42 7.33 -11.32
CA ARG A 29 -14.36 6.75 -10.48
C ARG A 29 -13.92 7.73 -9.41
N LEU A 30 -13.55 7.20 -8.26
CA LEU A 30 -12.89 7.98 -7.21
C LEU A 30 -11.61 8.62 -7.78
N SER A 31 -11.41 9.91 -7.49
CA SER A 31 -10.22 10.64 -7.93
C SER A 31 -9.02 10.30 -7.04
N ALA A 32 -7.80 10.53 -7.55
CA ALA A 32 -6.58 10.38 -6.76
C ALA A 32 -6.58 11.27 -5.50
N ALA A 33 -7.07 12.51 -5.62
CA ALA A 33 -7.26 13.39 -4.49
C ALA A 33 -8.25 12.81 -3.47
N GLY A 34 -9.36 12.21 -3.92
CA GLY A 34 -10.31 11.54 -3.04
C GLY A 34 -9.69 10.37 -2.26
N VAL A 35 -8.81 9.60 -2.89
CA VAL A 35 -8.05 8.55 -2.19
C VAL A 35 -7.12 9.15 -1.13
N ALA A 36 -6.43 10.25 -1.45
CA ALA A 36 -5.57 10.95 -0.49
C ALA A 36 -6.36 11.49 0.72
N GLU A 37 -7.54 12.06 0.51
CA GLU A 37 -8.41 12.52 1.61
C GLU A 37 -8.88 11.37 2.51
N ILE A 38 -9.23 10.22 1.91
CA ILE A 38 -9.59 9.01 2.67
C ILE A 38 -8.42 8.58 3.54
N LEU A 39 -7.20 8.53 2.98
CA LEU A 39 -6.01 8.16 3.74
C LEU A 39 -5.77 9.12 4.91
N ARG A 40 -5.83 10.44 4.68
CA ARG A 40 -5.66 11.42 5.78
C ARG A 40 -6.71 11.24 6.87
N ARG A 41 -7.96 10.96 6.50
CA ARG A 41 -9.01 10.65 7.48
C ARG A 41 -8.67 9.41 8.29
N LEU A 42 -8.25 8.33 7.64
CA LEU A 42 -7.85 7.09 8.32
C LEU A 42 -6.66 7.31 9.26
N LEU A 43 -5.69 8.14 8.88
CA LEU A 43 -4.56 8.50 9.74
C LEU A 43 -5.03 9.26 10.98
N ARG A 44 -5.90 10.27 10.81
CA ARG A 44 -6.51 11.00 11.93
C ARG A 44 -7.27 10.06 12.87
N ASP A 45 -8.10 9.18 12.31
CA ASP A 45 -8.92 8.23 13.09
C ASP A 45 -8.03 7.24 13.86
N ALA A 46 -6.82 6.95 13.35
CA ALA A 46 -5.81 6.13 14.01
C ALA A 46 -4.91 6.91 15.00
N GLY A 47 -5.13 8.23 15.20
CA GLY A 47 -4.32 9.07 16.06
C GLY A 47 -2.91 9.38 15.51
N LEU A 48 -2.71 9.24 14.19
CA LEU A 48 -1.45 9.50 13.52
C LEU A 48 -1.45 10.89 12.86
N PRO A 49 -0.28 11.53 12.69
CA PRO A 49 -0.14 12.73 11.89
C PRO A 49 -0.65 12.52 10.45
N GLU A 50 -1.27 13.53 9.86
CA GLU A 50 -1.85 13.41 8.51
C GLU A 50 -0.82 13.20 7.39
N ASP A 51 0.42 13.60 7.64
CA ASP A 51 1.57 13.45 6.75
C ASP A 51 2.38 12.17 7.01
N PHE A 52 1.98 11.37 8.00
CA PHE A 52 2.66 10.12 8.37
C PHE A 52 2.77 9.15 7.20
N ALA A 53 1.76 9.09 6.32
CA ALA A 53 1.77 8.26 5.14
C ALA A 53 1.13 8.94 3.92
N SER A 54 1.68 8.64 2.74
CA SER A 54 1.10 9.03 1.45
C SER A 54 0.74 7.79 0.64
N PRO A 55 -0.20 7.86 -0.33
CA PRO A 55 -0.53 6.72 -1.17
C PRO A 55 0.69 6.15 -1.92
N GLN A 56 1.59 7.04 -2.35
CA GLN A 56 2.83 6.63 -3.00
C GLN A 56 3.80 6.00 -2.01
N GLY A 57 3.93 6.55 -0.80
CA GLY A 57 4.77 6.01 0.27
C GLY A 57 4.34 4.59 0.68
N LEU A 58 3.04 4.37 0.84
CA LEU A 58 2.47 3.04 1.12
C LEU A 58 2.80 2.04 0.00
N ARG A 59 2.73 2.48 -1.26
CA ARG A 59 3.09 1.65 -2.41
C ARG A 59 4.58 1.32 -2.44
N SER A 60 5.46 2.29 -2.18
CA SER A 60 6.92 2.05 -2.18
C SER A 60 7.37 1.21 -0.99
N GLY A 61 6.69 1.32 0.16
CA GLY A 61 6.98 0.50 1.35
C GLY A 61 6.52 -0.95 1.24
N PHE A 62 5.69 -1.29 0.23
CA PHE A 62 5.14 -2.64 0.09
C PHE A 62 6.20 -3.72 -0.12
N LEU A 63 7.16 -3.51 -1.03
CA LEU A 63 8.20 -4.52 -1.30
C LEU A 63 9.18 -4.70 -0.13
N PRO A 64 9.69 -3.62 0.51
CA PRO A 64 10.46 -3.74 1.75
C PRO A 64 9.71 -4.51 2.84
N GLN A 65 8.43 -4.20 3.08
CA GLN A 65 7.64 -4.91 4.09
C GLN A 65 7.45 -6.40 3.72
N ALA A 66 7.15 -6.69 2.45
CA ALA A 66 7.03 -8.08 1.98
C ALA A 66 8.35 -8.87 2.13
N ALA A 67 9.50 -8.21 1.98
CA ALA A 67 10.80 -8.81 2.23
C ALA A 67 11.02 -9.12 3.72
N GLN A 68 10.69 -8.17 4.61
CA GLN A 68 10.73 -8.39 6.07
C GLN A 68 9.81 -9.54 6.50
N ASP A 69 8.63 -9.62 5.89
CA ASP A 69 7.66 -10.71 6.12
C ASP A 69 8.10 -12.03 5.47
N ARG A 70 9.27 -12.09 4.84
CA ARG A 70 9.84 -13.25 4.12
C ARG A 70 8.91 -13.79 3.03
N THR A 71 8.09 -12.93 2.45
CA THR A 71 7.22 -13.28 1.34
C THR A 71 8.06 -13.51 0.08
N PRO A 72 7.88 -14.59 -0.69
CA PRO A 72 8.63 -14.79 -1.93
C PRO A 72 8.47 -13.62 -2.92
N LEU A 73 9.58 -13.13 -3.47
CA LEU A 73 9.59 -11.95 -4.36
C LEU A 73 8.55 -12.02 -5.47
N LEU A 74 8.45 -13.14 -6.18
CA LEU A 74 7.50 -13.31 -7.27
C LEU A 74 6.04 -13.21 -6.81
N ALA A 75 5.72 -13.64 -5.59
CA ALA A 75 4.39 -13.50 -5.01
C ALA A 75 4.10 -12.03 -4.67
N ALA A 76 5.06 -11.33 -4.05
CA ALA A 76 4.94 -9.90 -3.77
C ALA A 76 4.82 -9.05 -5.05
N MET A 77 5.54 -9.41 -6.12
CA MET A 77 5.46 -8.73 -7.41
C MET A 77 4.08 -8.88 -8.08
N LYS A 78 3.43 -10.05 -7.95
CA LYS A 78 2.07 -10.26 -8.48
C LYS A 78 1.05 -9.28 -7.88
N LEU A 79 1.22 -8.91 -6.62
CA LEU A 79 0.33 -7.97 -5.92
C LEU A 79 0.73 -6.50 -6.14
N SER A 80 2.03 -6.21 -6.15
CA SER A 80 2.53 -4.83 -6.30
C SER A 80 2.54 -4.32 -7.74
N LEU A 81 2.40 -5.22 -8.72
CA LEU A 81 2.44 -4.92 -10.17
C LEU A 81 3.80 -4.40 -10.65
N HIS A 82 4.90 -4.71 -9.94
CA HIS A 82 6.24 -4.46 -10.43
C HIS A 82 6.55 -5.39 -11.60
N ARG A 83 7.00 -4.82 -12.73
CA ARG A 83 7.32 -5.58 -13.95
C ARG A 83 8.77 -6.07 -13.99
N SER A 84 9.69 -5.38 -13.32
CA SER A 84 11.11 -5.74 -13.30
C SER A 84 11.47 -6.45 -12.01
N ALA A 85 11.85 -7.73 -12.12
CA ALA A 85 12.36 -8.50 -10.99
C ALA A 85 13.67 -7.91 -10.47
N GLN A 86 14.55 -7.43 -11.37
CA GLN A 86 15.81 -6.82 -10.98
C GLN A 86 15.62 -5.56 -10.14
N GLN A 87 14.62 -4.73 -10.47
CA GLN A 87 14.30 -3.55 -9.67
C GLN A 87 13.69 -3.93 -8.32
N ALA A 88 12.80 -4.91 -8.30
CA ALA A 88 12.15 -5.36 -7.08
C ALA A 88 13.13 -6.08 -6.11
N GLN A 89 14.11 -6.81 -6.65
CA GLN A 89 15.15 -7.49 -5.87
C GLN A 89 15.97 -6.52 -5.01
N LYS A 90 16.16 -5.27 -5.43
CA LYS A 90 16.90 -4.27 -4.64
C LYS A 90 16.28 -4.07 -3.26
N TYR A 91 14.95 -3.96 -3.19
CA TYR A 91 14.24 -3.84 -1.93
C TYR A 91 14.39 -5.05 -1.00
N TYR A 92 14.57 -6.25 -1.58
CA TYR A 92 14.80 -7.47 -0.80
C TYR A 92 16.24 -7.55 -0.29
N ALA A 93 17.20 -7.22 -1.15
CA ALA A 93 18.62 -7.20 -0.79
C ALA A 93 18.91 -6.19 0.33
N ASP A 94 18.30 -5.01 0.29
CA ASP A 94 18.48 -3.98 1.33
C ASP A 94 18.00 -4.47 2.71
N VAL A 95 16.90 -5.23 2.76
CA VAL A 95 16.39 -5.83 4.00
C VAL A 95 17.28 -6.97 4.49
N GLU A 96 17.71 -7.86 3.59
CA GLU A 96 18.64 -8.95 3.94
C GLU A 96 19.96 -8.42 4.51
N ILE A 97 20.48 -7.32 3.96
CA ILE A 97 21.67 -6.64 4.48
C ILE A 97 21.40 -6.08 5.88
N ALA A 98 20.28 -5.41 6.09
CA ALA A 98 19.92 -4.85 7.40
C ALA A 98 19.75 -5.93 8.49
N GLU A 99 19.22 -7.10 8.14
CA GLU A 99 19.07 -8.23 9.08
C GLU A 99 20.33 -9.09 9.24
N ASN A 100 21.39 -8.82 8.47
CA ASN A 100 22.61 -9.62 8.52
C ASN A 100 23.36 -9.39 9.84
N ALA A 101 23.55 -10.46 10.62
CA ALA A 101 24.27 -10.44 11.90
C ALA A 101 25.71 -9.90 11.81
N ALA A 102 26.33 -9.92 10.62
CA ALA A 102 27.64 -9.34 10.37
C ALA A 102 27.64 -7.80 10.30
N THR A 103 26.49 -7.13 10.24
CA THR A 103 26.43 -5.66 10.30
C THR A 103 26.92 -5.10 11.64
N GLY A 104 26.75 -5.84 12.74
CA GLY A 104 27.26 -5.49 14.07
C GLY A 104 28.73 -5.86 14.32
N LEU A 105 29.47 -6.38 13.33
CA LEU A 105 30.83 -6.87 13.53
C LEU A 105 31.85 -5.73 13.77
N PHE A 106 31.54 -4.51 13.33
CA PHE A 106 32.41 -3.34 13.46
C PHE A 106 32.18 -2.52 14.74
N GLU A 107 31.09 -2.76 15.46
CA GLU A 107 30.75 -2.02 16.71
C GLU A 107 31.30 -2.69 17.99
N LYS A 108 31.88 -3.89 17.89
CA LYS A 108 32.42 -4.67 19.01
C LYS A 108 33.95 -4.48 19.25
N ARG A 109 34.52 -3.32 18.94
CA ARG A 109 35.93 -3.02 19.27
C ARG A 109 36.07 -2.09 20.46
#